data_AF-A0A7G1ICW2-F1
#
_entry.id   AF-A0A7G1ICW2-F1
#
_cell.length_a   1.000
_cell.length_b   1.000
_cell.length_c   1.000
_cell.angle_alpha   90.00
_cell.angle_beta   90.00
_cell.angle_gamma   90.00
#
_symmetry.space_group_name_H-M   'P 1'
#
loop_
_entity.id
_entity.type
_entity.pdbx_description
1 polymer ?
#
loop_
_entity_poly.entity_id
_entity_poly.type
_entity_poly.pdbx_seq_one_letter_code
_entity_poly.pdbx_strand_id
1 'polypeptide(L)'
;MLASGAAYTVDPEIGDYPDIYYRADATVQFGYESGCDRDTMLTLFEQRGGDPSRPGKTDQLDALLWRAARAGEPSWPSPFGPGRPGWHVECAAIALSRINSGLDIQGGGSDLIFPHHEFTAAHAECVTGERRFARHYVHAGMIGWDGHKMSKSRGNLVLVSTLRAQGVEPSAVRLGLLAGHYREDRFWTHQVLDEAAGRLQRWRTATALPAGPDAADVIARVRRYLADDLDTPKAIAALDGWATDALEYGGHDESAPTSVATAIDALLGVDL
;
A
#
# COMPACT_ATOMS: atom_id res chain seq x y z
N MET A 1 15.51 8.74 -20.91
CA MET A 1 14.19 9.26 -21.32
C MET A 1 14.30 10.47 -22.26
N LEU A 2 14.96 11.58 -21.89
CA LEU A 2 15.21 12.68 -22.85
C LEU A 2 15.99 12.20 -24.09
N ALA A 3 17.11 11.51 -23.88
CA ALA A 3 17.95 11.00 -24.98
C ALA A 3 17.24 9.98 -25.90
N SER A 4 16.21 9.30 -25.41
CA SER A 4 15.44 8.32 -26.19
C SER A 4 14.18 8.93 -26.85
N GLY A 5 13.89 10.21 -26.62
CA GLY A 5 12.67 10.87 -27.10
C GLY A 5 11.39 10.48 -26.36
N ALA A 6 11.50 9.71 -25.27
CA ALA A 6 10.38 9.34 -24.39
C ALA A 6 9.97 10.49 -23.45
N ALA A 7 10.85 11.47 -23.27
CA ALA A 7 10.57 12.69 -22.54
C ALA A 7 10.95 13.91 -23.38
N TYR A 8 10.34 15.04 -23.07
CA TYR A 8 10.59 16.32 -23.73
C TYR A 8 10.53 17.47 -22.73
N THR A 9 11.24 18.55 -23.05
CA THR A 9 11.16 19.82 -22.32
C THR A 9 10.07 20.66 -22.96
N VAL A 10 9.16 21.22 -22.16
CA VAL A 10 8.16 22.14 -22.71
C VAL A 10 8.81 23.48 -23.01
N ASP A 11 8.39 24.08 -24.12
CA ASP A 11 8.79 25.43 -24.50
C ASP A 11 8.40 26.45 -23.39
N PRO A 12 9.36 27.16 -22.78
CA PRO A 12 9.07 28.18 -21.80
C PRO A 12 8.28 29.37 -22.37
N GLU A 13 8.30 29.61 -23.68
CA GLU A 13 7.46 30.64 -24.31
C GLU A 13 5.97 30.28 -24.29
N ILE A 14 5.64 28.99 -24.16
CA ILE A 14 4.26 28.49 -24.11
C ILE A 14 3.82 28.19 -22.67
N GLY A 15 4.72 27.58 -21.88
CA GLY A 15 4.40 27.02 -20.57
C GLY A 15 5.02 27.74 -19.38
N ASP A 16 5.56 28.95 -19.58
CA ASP A 16 6.29 29.81 -18.63
C ASP A 16 7.60 29.23 -18.06
N TYR A 17 7.70 27.90 -17.94
CA TYR A 17 8.82 27.20 -17.35
C TYR A 17 9.23 25.99 -18.21
N PRO A 18 10.54 25.68 -18.30
CA PRO A 18 11.05 24.54 -19.05
C PRO A 18 10.93 23.23 -18.24
N ASP A 19 9.72 22.89 -17.79
CA ASP A 19 9.46 21.61 -17.13
C ASP A 19 9.65 20.46 -18.13
N ILE A 20 10.02 19.29 -17.63
CA ILE A 20 10.25 18.08 -18.43
C ILE A 20 9.14 17.08 -18.17
N TYR A 21 8.53 16.59 -19.24
CA TYR A 21 7.46 15.61 -19.19
C TYR A 21 7.87 14.30 -19.85
N TYR A 22 7.38 13.21 -19.27
CA TYR A 22 7.33 11.89 -19.88
C TYR A 22 6.07 11.80 -20.75
N ARG A 23 6.22 11.25 -21.96
CA ARG A 23 5.09 11.07 -22.85
C ARG A 23 4.25 9.86 -22.43
N ALA A 24 2.94 10.03 -22.31
CA ALA A 24 2.04 8.91 -21.96
C ALA A 24 2.09 7.77 -22.98
N ASP A 25 2.47 8.04 -24.23
CA ASP A 25 2.60 7.06 -25.32
C ASP A 25 4.02 6.48 -25.50
N ALA A 26 4.96 6.78 -24.59
CA ALA A 26 6.35 6.31 -24.73
C ALA A 26 6.51 4.80 -24.52
N THR A 27 5.57 4.14 -23.84
CA THR A 27 5.45 2.68 -23.78
C THR A 27 4.16 2.23 -24.44
N VAL A 28 4.25 1.24 -25.34
CA VAL A 28 3.08 0.74 -26.08
C VAL A 28 2.05 0.07 -25.19
N GLN A 29 2.46 -0.38 -24.00
CA GLN A 29 1.64 -1.05 -23.02
C GLN A 29 1.03 -0.11 -21.96
N PHE A 30 1.25 1.21 -22.03
CA PHE A 30 0.75 2.15 -21.04
C PHE A 30 -0.75 1.95 -20.76
N GLY A 31 -1.12 1.82 -19.48
CA GLY A 31 -2.46 1.49 -19.03
C GLY A 31 -2.66 0.03 -18.62
N TYR A 32 -1.66 -0.84 -18.81
CA TYR A 32 -1.80 -2.26 -18.45
C TYR A 32 -1.85 -2.50 -16.94
N GLU A 33 -1.27 -1.61 -16.13
CA GLU A 33 -1.20 -1.80 -14.68
C GLU A 33 -2.57 -1.50 -14.05
N SER A 34 -3.17 -0.39 -14.44
CA SER A 34 -4.45 0.07 -13.90
C SER A 34 -5.66 -0.50 -14.62
N GLY A 35 -5.55 -0.75 -15.93
CA GLY A 35 -6.66 -1.11 -16.80
C GLY A 35 -7.70 0.02 -16.98
N CYS A 36 -7.40 1.24 -16.54
CA CYS A 36 -8.31 2.37 -16.69
C CYS A 36 -8.43 2.81 -18.16
N ASP A 37 -9.64 3.23 -18.55
CA ASP A 37 -9.82 3.96 -19.80
C ASP A 37 -9.28 5.40 -19.67
N ARG A 38 -9.08 6.06 -20.82
CA ARG A 38 -8.47 7.39 -20.88
C ARG A 38 -9.26 8.47 -20.13
N ASP A 39 -10.60 8.44 -20.16
CA ASP A 39 -11.42 9.47 -19.51
C ASP A 39 -11.33 9.33 -17.99
N THR A 40 -11.34 8.08 -17.50
CA THR A 40 -11.04 7.75 -16.11
C THR A 40 -9.63 8.20 -15.72
N MET A 41 -8.61 7.91 -16.54
CA MET A 41 -7.25 8.36 -16.31
C MET A 41 -7.15 9.89 -16.21
N LEU A 42 -7.73 10.64 -17.13
CA LEU A 42 -7.69 12.12 -17.09
C LEU A 42 -8.30 12.68 -15.80
N THR A 43 -9.46 12.13 -15.41
CA THR A 43 -10.14 12.52 -14.18
C THR A 43 -9.29 12.24 -12.94
N LEU A 44 -8.73 11.04 -12.85
CA LEU A 44 -7.88 10.65 -11.72
C LEU A 44 -6.54 11.40 -11.71
N PHE A 45 -5.96 11.65 -12.88
CA PHE A 45 -4.70 12.39 -13.02
C PHE A 45 -4.85 13.79 -12.45
N GLU A 46 -5.91 14.52 -12.82
CA GLU A 46 -6.18 15.86 -12.28
C GLU A 46 -6.37 15.84 -10.75
N GLN A 47 -7.14 14.88 -10.23
CA GLN A 47 -7.41 14.77 -8.80
C GLN A 47 -6.19 14.36 -7.96
N ARG A 48 -5.22 13.69 -8.57
CA ARG A 48 -4.07 13.06 -7.89
C ARG A 48 -2.74 13.75 -8.20
N GLY A 49 -2.79 15.05 -8.49
CA GLY A 49 -1.61 15.92 -8.60
C GLY A 49 -1.02 16.05 -10.00
N GLY A 50 -1.69 15.51 -11.01
CA GLY A 50 -1.41 15.77 -12.42
C GLY A 50 -1.85 17.16 -12.85
N ASP A 51 -1.41 17.56 -14.04
CA ASP A 51 -1.58 18.91 -14.59
C ASP A 51 -2.09 18.88 -16.05
N PRO A 52 -3.27 18.28 -16.31
CA PRO A 52 -3.75 18.03 -17.66
C PRO A 52 -3.96 19.31 -18.50
N SER A 53 -4.14 20.45 -17.84
CA SER A 53 -4.35 21.76 -18.47
C SER A 53 -3.05 22.57 -18.64
N ARG A 54 -1.88 22.01 -18.32
CA ARG A 54 -0.59 22.72 -18.40
C ARG A 54 -0.22 22.97 -19.87
N PRO A 55 -0.06 24.24 -20.29
CA PRO A 55 0.19 24.59 -21.70
C PRO A 55 1.47 23.96 -22.25
N GLY A 56 1.47 23.64 -23.55
CA GLY A 56 2.64 23.11 -24.27
C GLY A 56 2.93 21.63 -24.05
N LYS A 57 2.09 20.91 -23.28
CA LYS A 57 2.13 19.44 -23.25
C LYS A 57 1.63 18.86 -24.57
N THR A 58 2.24 17.77 -25.03
CA THR A 58 1.83 17.03 -26.23
C THR A 58 0.56 16.21 -26.02
N ASP A 59 0.38 15.67 -24.81
CA ASP A 59 -0.83 15.00 -24.36
C ASP A 59 -1.16 15.46 -22.92
N GLN A 60 -2.44 15.59 -22.60
CA GLN A 60 -2.92 15.93 -21.26
C GLN A 60 -2.45 14.94 -20.17
N LEU A 61 -2.23 13.68 -20.52
CA LEU A 61 -1.71 12.65 -19.60
C LEU A 61 -0.19 12.63 -19.48
N ASP A 62 0.56 13.47 -20.21
CA ASP A 62 2.01 13.48 -20.07
C ASP A 62 2.41 13.81 -18.61
N ALA A 63 3.31 13.01 -18.04
CA ALA A 63 3.62 13.07 -16.61
C ALA A 63 4.87 13.89 -16.34
N LEU A 64 4.81 14.78 -15.36
CA LEU A 64 5.94 15.60 -14.97
C LEU A 64 7.09 14.72 -14.45
N LEU A 65 8.26 14.80 -15.09
CA LEU A 65 9.51 14.15 -14.66
C LEU A 65 10.37 15.10 -13.84
N TRP A 66 10.46 16.36 -14.27
CA TRP A 66 11.26 17.38 -13.62
C TRP A 66 10.55 18.71 -13.68
N ARG A 67 10.25 19.26 -12.51
CA ARG A 67 9.70 20.59 -12.36
C ARG A 67 10.84 21.60 -12.31
N ALA A 68 10.88 22.54 -13.24
CA ALA A 68 11.85 23.61 -13.22
C ALA A 68 11.69 24.46 -11.92
N ALA A 69 12.80 25.05 -11.47
CA ALA A 69 12.84 25.81 -10.22
C ALA A 69 11.85 27.00 -10.24
N ARG A 70 11.17 27.20 -9.11
CA ARG A 70 10.19 28.28 -8.91
C ARG A 70 10.54 29.02 -7.62
N ALA A 71 10.22 30.32 -7.57
CA ALA A 71 10.52 31.14 -6.40
C ALA A 71 9.84 30.57 -5.14
N GLY A 72 10.62 30.39 -4.07
CA GLY A 72 10.13 29.83 -2.81
C GLY A 72 10.04 28.28 -2.75
N GLU A 73 10.32 27.57 -3.84
CA GLU A 73 10.43 26.11 -3.85
C GLU A 73 11.89 25.64 -3.71
N PRO A 74 12.18 24.53 -3.00
CA PRO A 74 13.50 23.93 -3.01
C PRO A 74 13.86 23.42 -4.41
N SER A 75 15.14 23.49 -4.76
CA SER A 75 15.63 23.02 -6.05
C SER A 75 17.03 22.39 -5.94
N TRP A 76 17.33 21.53 -6.91
CA TRP A 76 18.60 20.83 -7.07
C TRP A 76 19.17 21.13 -8.46
N PRO A 77 20.50 21.22 -8.61
CA PRO A 77 21.14 21.36 -9.91
C PRO A 77 20.95 20.09 -10.74
N SER A 78 20.78 20.23 -12.05
CA SER A 78 20.74 19.13 -13.00
C SER A 78 21.28 19.57 -14.38
N PRO A 79 21.66 18.64 -15.27
CA PRO A 79 22.08 18.97 -16.63
C PRO A 79 21.02 19.67 -17.49
N PHE A 80 19.76 19.62 -17.07
CA PHE A 80 18.61 20.24 -17.75
C PHE A 80 17.99 21.39 -16.94
N GLY A 81 18.79 21.98 -16.05
CA GLY A 81 18.42 23.17 -15.28
C GLY A 81 18.01 22.86 -13.84
N PRO A 82 18.06 23.88 -12.94
CA PRO A 82 17.68 23.70 -11.55
C PRO A 82 16.19 23.38 -11.44
N GLY A 83 15.83 22.50 -10.51
CA GLY A 83 14.44 22.09 -10.32
C GLY A 83 14.29 20.98 -9.30
N ARG A 84 13.20 20.22 -9.36
CA ARG A 84 12.94 19.09 -8.48
C ARG A 84 12.22 17.97 -9.23
N PRO A 85 12.38 16.71 -8.80
CA PRO A 85 11.73 15.59 -9.46
C PRO A 85 10.20 15.69 -9.38
N GLY A 86 9.56 15.07 -10.37
CA GLY A 86 8.14 14.71 -10.31
C GLY A 86 7.94 13.43 -9.51
N TRP A 87 6.73 13.25 -8.98
CA TRP A 87 6.43 12.21 -7.99
C TRP A 87 6.71 10.77 -8.48
N HIS A 88 6.28 10.43 -9.69
CA HIS A 88 6.33 9.03 -10.16
C HIS A 88 7.76 8.56 -10.50
N VAL A 89 8.64 9.46 -10.94
CA VAL A 89 10.03 9.14 -11.29
C VAL A 89 10.91 8.89 -10.06
N GLU A 90 10.57 9.50 -8.92
CA GLU A 90 11.26 9.24 -7.65
C GLU A 90 11.20 7.74 -7.30
N CYS A 91 9.99 7.16 -7.27
CA CYS A 91 9.80 5.75 -6.95
C CYS A 91 10.43 4.82 -8.00
N ALA A 92 10.34 5.16 -9.29
CA ALA A 92 10.97 4.37 -10.36
C ALA A 92 12.50 4.36 -10.20
N ALA A 93 13.11 5.53 -9.98
CA ALA A 93 14.56 5.66 -9.81
C ALA A 93 15.06 4.96 -8.54
N ILE A 94 14.34 5.08 -7.41
CA ILE A 94 14.67 4.40 -6.16
C ILE A 94 14.59 2.88 -6.35
N ALA A 95 13.49 2.36 -6.88
CA ALA A 95 13.31 0.92 -7.06
C ALA A 95 14.39 0.32 -7.98
N LEU A 96 14.61 0.91 -9.16
CA LEU A 96 15.63 0.44 -10.09
C LEU A 96 17.04 0.54 -9.50
N SER A 97 17.35 1.57 -8.71
CA SER A 97 18.69 1.73 -8.15
C SER A 97 18.96 0.91 -6.89
N ARG A 98 17.96 0.21 -6.33
CA ARG A 98 18.11 -0.62 -5.13
C ARG A 98 17.82 -2.10 -5.38
N ILE A 99 16.85 -2.39 -6.25
CA ILE A 99 16.40 -3.75 -6.56
C ILE A 99 16.82 -4.15 -7.98
N ASN A 100 17.07 -3.18 -8.87
CA ASN A 100 17.34 -3.38 -10.30
C ASN A 100 16.13 -3.96 -11.06
N SER A 101 16.36 -4.52 -12.24
CA SER A 101 15.38 -5.33 -12.97
C SER A 101 15.07 -6.62 -12.20
N GLY A 102 13.78 -6.98 -12.09
CA GLY A 102 13.34 -8.20 -11.41
C GLY A 102 12.51 -7.98 -10.14
N LEU A 103 11.79 -6.85 -10.05
CA LEU A 103 10.92 -6.57 -8.91
C LEU A 103 9.75 -7.57 -8.83
N ASP A 104 9.63 -8.29 -7.71
CA ASP A 104 8.54 -9.25 -7.52
C ASP A 104 7.21 -8.56 -7.23
N ILE A 105 7.17 -7.60 -6.31
CA ILE A 105 5.95 -6.93 -5.85
C ILE A 105 6.16 -5.42 -5.79
N GLN A 106 5.31 -4.66 -6.49
CA GLN A 106 5.09 -3.23 -6.26
C GLN A 106 3.82 -3.08 -5.40
N GLY A 107 3.95 -2.50 -4.20
CA GLY A 107 2.87 -2.42 -3.21
C GLY A 107 2.42 -0.99 -2.91
N GLY A 108 1.14 -0.78 -2.61
CA GLY A 108 0.59 0.52 -2.24
C GLY A 108 -0.88 0.49 -1.82
N GLY A 109 -1.46 1.66 -1.54
CA GLY A 109 -2.92 1.81 -1.44
C GLY A 109 -3.56 1.82 -2.84
N SER A 110 -4.85 1.49 -2.94
CA SER A 110 -5.57 1.45 -4.22
C SER A 110 -5.67 2.83 -4.91
N ASP A 111 -5.44 3.93 -4.16
CA ASP A 111 -5.29 5.26 -4.72
C ASP A 111 -4.01 5.46 -5.54
N LEU A 112 -3.02 4.56 -5.39
CA LEU A 112 -1.76 4.60 -6.12
C LEU A 112 -1.76 3.84 -7.44
N ILE A 113 -2.77 3.01 -7.72
CA ILE A 113 -2.95 2.30 -9.01
C ILE A 113 -2.67 3.28 -10.17
N PHE A 114 -3.50 4.31 -10.26
CA PHE A 114 -3.33 5.39 -11.23
C PHE A 114 -3.38 6.76 -10.53
N PRO A 115 -2.52 7.73 -10.85
CA PRO A 115 -1.48 7.70 -11.88
C PRO A 115 -0.15 7.08 -11.41
N HIS A 116 0.02 6.87 -10.10
CA HIS A 116 1.35 6.70 -9.52
C HIS A 116 2.06 5.43 -9.98
N HIS A 117 1.49 4.24 -9.77
CA HIS A 117 2.12 2.98 -10.14
C HIS A 117 2.18 2.78 -11.66
N GLU A 118 1.17 3.25 -12.41
CA GLU A 118 1.19 3.24 -13.88
C GLU A 118 2.40 4.03 -14.43
N PHE A 119 2.62 5.28 -14.01
CA PHE A 119 3.78 6.05 -14.48
C PHE A 119 5.10 5.55 -13.90
N THR A 120 5.14 5.08 -12.65
CA THR A 120 6.34 4.45 -12.10
C THR A 120 6.77 3.24 -12.94
N ALA A 121 5.82 2.39 -13.34
CA ALA A 121 6.07 1.26 -14.22
C ALA A 121 6.54 1.72 -15.61
N ALA A 122 5.81 2.64 -16.24
CA ALA A 122 6.13 3.15 -17.57
C ALA A 122 7.52 3.82 -17.65
N HIS A 123 7.89 4.59 -16.63
CA HIS A 123 9.23 5.19 -16.53
C HIS A 123 10.32 4.13 -16.43
N ALA A 124 10.11 3.11 -15.58
CA ALA A 124 11.10 2.05 -15.36
C ALA A 124 11.27 1.16 -16.60
N GLU A 125 10.16 0.77 -17.23
CA GLU A 125 10.13 -0.03 -18.46
C GLU A 125 10.77 0.73 -19.63
N CYS A 126 10.50 2.03 -19.75
CA CYS A 126 11.11 2.86 -20.79
C CYS A 126 12.65 2.90 -20.68
N VAL A 127 13.20 2.95 -19.47
CA VAL A 127 14.65 3.05 -19.25
C VAL A 127 15.33 1.69 -19.37
N THR A 128 14.67 0.62 -18.93
CA THR A 128 15.27 -0.73 -18.89
C THR A 128 15.02 -1.54 -20.17
N GLY A 129 13.94 -1.25 -20.91
CA GLY A 129 13.47 -2.07 -22.01
C GLY A 129 12.71 -3.33 -21.58
N GLU A 130 12.50 -3.51 -20.27
CA GLU A 130 11.72 -4.63 -19.73
C GLU A 130 10.25 -4.51 -20.08
N ARG A 131 9.57 -5.65 -20.25
CA ARG A 131 8.13 -5.68 -20.58
C ARG A 131 7.23 -5.29 -19.41
N ARG A 132 7.67 -5.56 -18.19
CA ARG A 132 6.95 -5.27 -16.95
C ARG A 132 7.93 -4.85 -15.87
N PHE A 133 7.64 -3.75 -15.20
CA PHE A 133 8.42 -3.28 -14.07
C PHE A 133 8.34 -4.22 -12.87
N ALA A 134 7.12 -4.66 -12.49
CA ALA A 134 6.89 -5.59 -11.39
C ALA A 134 6.16 -6.86 -11.86
N ARG A 135 6.42 -8.00 -11.19
CA ARG A 135 5.69 -9.26 -11.47
C ARG A 135 4.26 -9.21 -10.92
N HIS A 136 4.06 -8.56 -9.78
CA HIS A 136 2.76 -8.30 -9.17
C HIS A 136 2.63 -6.84 -8.71
N TYR A 137 1.43 -6.30 -8.87
CA TYR A 137 1.00 -5.03 -8.30
C TYR A 137 -0.04 -5.33 -7.23
N VAL A 138 0.28 -5.01 -5.98
CA VAL A 138 -0.51 -5.41 -4.80
C VAL A 138 -1.05 -4.16 -4.11
N HIS A 139 -2.36 -4.01 -4.13
CA HIS A 139 -3.03 -2.77 -3.70
C HIS A 139 -3.96 -3.04 -2.52
N ALA A 140 -3.75 -2.33 -1.42
CA ALA A 140 -4.61 -2.39 -0.25
C ALA A 140 -5.83 -1.48 -0.41
N GLY A 141 -6.97 -1.92 0.13
CA GLY A 141 -8.19 -1.12 0.23
C GLY A 141 -7.99 0.11 1.13
N MET A 142 -8.83 1.11 0.93
CA MET A 142 -8.79 2.36 1.67
C MET A 142 -9.47 2.21 3.03
N ILE A 143 -8.83 2.78 4.06
CA ILE A 143 -9.44 2.88 5.39
C ILE A 143 -10.18 4.21 5.50
N GLY A 144 -11.48 4.15 5.77
CA GLY A 144 -12.31 5.27 6.20
C GLY A 144 -12.43 5.35 7.71
N TRP A 145 -13.05 6.40 8.21
CA TRP A 145 -13.40 6.58 9.63
C TRP A 145 -14.89 6.89 9.75
N ASP A 146 -15.60 6.11 10.57
CA ASP A 146 -16.98 6.38 10.99
C ASP A 146 -17.94 6.71 9.81
N GLY A 147 -17.96 5.84 8.80
CA GLY A 147 -18.80 6.00 7.60
C GLY A 147 -18.33 7.07 6.60
N HIS A 148 -17.21 7.72 6.86
CA HIS A 148 -16.65 8.76 5.99
C HIS A 148 -15.22 8.47 5.54
N LYS A 149 -14.83 9.00 4.39
CA LYS A 149 -13.42 9.03 3.98
C LYS A 149 -12.62 9.86 5.01
N MET A 150 -11.50 9.32 5.48
CA MET A 150 -10.58 10.06 6.36
C MET A 150 -9.93 11.23 5.60
N SER A 151 -9.97 12.45 6.15
CA SER A 151 -9.24 13.59 5.61
C SER A 151 -8.81 14.57 6.69
N LYS A 152 -7.62 15.17 6.52
CA LYS A 152 -7.13 16.25 7.40
C LYS A 152 -8.15 17.40 7.53
N SER A 153 -8.78 17.76 6.42
CA SER A 153 -9.77 18.84 6.35
C SER A 153 -11.05 18.60 7.14
N ARG A 154 -11.42 17.33 7.39
CA ARG A 154 -12.60 16.96 8.18
C ARG A 154 -12.31 16.78 9.66
N GLY A 155 -11.03 16.86 10.07
CA GLY A 155 -10.63 16.64 11.46
C GLY A 155 -10.88 15.23 11.98
N ASN A 156 -11.23 14.27 11.11
CA ASN A 156 -11.63 12.90 11.46
C ASN A 156 -10.47 11.90 11.32
N LEU A 157 -9.23 12.37 11.49
CA LEU A 157 -8.06 11.50 11.47
C LEU A 157 -7.83 10.89 12.84
N VAL A 158 -7.87 9.57 12.90
CA VAL A 158 -7.32 8.84 14.04
C VAL A 158 -5.89 8.44 13.71
N LEU A 159 -4.97 9.10 14.41
CA LEU A 159 -3.56 8.83 14.27
C LEU A 159 -3.16 7.66 15.17
N VAL A 160 -2.28 6.80 14.68
CA VAL A 160 -1.67 5.73 15.47
C VAL A 160 -1.01 6.30 16.75
N SER A 161 -0.39 7.48 16.68
CA SER A 161 0.18 8.15 17.85
C SER A 161 -0.88 8.51 18.90
N THR A 162 -2.07 8.92 18.47
CA THR A 162 -3.18 9.27 19.36
C THR A 162 -3.72 8.01 20.05
N LEU A 163 -3.93 6.93 19.31
CA LEU A 163 -4.35 5.64 19.89
C LEU A 163 -3.33 5.16 20.94
N ARG A 164 -2.04 5.18 20.62
CA ARG A 164 -0.99 4.80 21.59
C ARG A 164 -0.96 5.71 22.82
N ALA A 165 -1.12 7.02 22.65
CA ALA A 165 -1.17 7.97 23.76
C ALA A 165 -2.40 7.76 24.67
N GLN A 166 -3.49 7.22 24.11
CA GLN A 166 -4.68 6.82 24.86
C GLN A 166 -4.54 5.46 25.56
N GLY A 167 -3.37 4.81 25.45
CA GLY A 167 -3.12 3.50 26.06
C GLY A 167 -3.66 2.32 25.24
N VAL A 168 -4.08 2.56 23.99
CA VAL A 168 -4.50 1.46 23.11
C VAL A 168 -3.28 0.62 22.73
N GLU A 169 -3.42 -0.68 22.94
CA GLU A 169 -2.34 -1.63 22.66
C GLU A 169 -2.10 -1.79 21.14
N PRO A 170 -0.84 -1.73 20.67
CA PRO A 170 -0.53 -1.93 19.26
C PRO A 170 -1.03 -3.26 18.68
N SER A 171 -1.01 -4.35 19.45
CA SER A 171 -1.54 -5.66 19.04
C SER A 171 -3.04 -5.62 18.74
N ALA A 172 -3.82 -4.85 19.52
CA ALA A 172 -5.24 -4.64 19.25
C ALA A 172 -5.47 -3.81 17.98
N VAL A 173 -4.63 -2.79 17.73
CA VAL A 173 -4.67 -2.02 16.48
C VAL A 173 -4.38 -2.93 15.28
N ARG A 174 -3.36 -3.80 15.36
CA ARG A 174 -3.04 -4.77 14.31
C ARG A 174 -4.20 -5.72 14.05
N LEU A 175 -4.77 -6.34 15.08
CA LEU A 175 -5.91 -7.25 14.93
C LEU A 175 -7.14 -6.55 14.34
N GLY A 176 -7.42 -5.31 14.71
CA GLY A 176 -8.50 -4.52 14.11
C GLY A 176 -8.29 -4.27 12.62
N LEU A 177 -7.05 -3.98 12.21
CA LEU A 177 -6.72 -3.78 10.79
C LEU A 177 -6.75 -5.09 10.00
N LEU A 178 -6.36 -6.21 10.61
CA LEU A 178 -6.34 -7.55 9.99
C LEU A 178 -7.72 -8.22 9.97
N ALA A 179 -8.72 -7.69 10.70
CA ALA A 179 -10.05 -8.30 10.82
C ALA A 179 -10.82 -8.37 9.49
N GLY A 180 -10.53 -7.47 8.55
CA GLY A 180 -11.06 -7.49 7.18
C GLY A 180 -9.97 -7.84 6.17
N HIS A 181 -10.38 -8.33 4.99
CA HIS A 181 -9.44 -8.67 3.92
C HIS A 181 -8.69 -7.42 3.45
N TYR A 182 -7.38 -7.52 3.14
CA TYR A 182 -6.55 -6.33 2.88
C TYR A 182 -7.02 -5.51 1.67
N ARG A 183 -7.66 -6.16 0.68
CA ARG A 183 -8.19 -5.53 -0.55
C ARG A 183 -9.51 -4.80 -0.36
N GLU A 184 -10.19 -4.97 0.78
CA GLU A 184 -11.50 -4.36 1.02
C GLU A 184 -11.37 -2.95 1.60
N ASP A 185 -12.08 -2.01 0.99
CA ASP A 185 -12.35 -0.71 1.59
C ASP A 185 -13.20 -0.93 2.85
N ARG A 186 -12.76 -0.35 3.97
CA ARG A 186 -13.44 -0.55 5.26
C ARG A 186 -13.31 0.64 6.18
N PHE A 187 -14.21 0.72 7.15
CA PHE A 187 -14.20 1.77 8.15
C PHE A 187 -13.53 1.29 9.43
N TRP A 188 -12.64 2.10 9.96
CA TRP A 188 -12.22 1.99 11.33
C TRP A 188 -13.28 2.61 12.24
N THR A 189 -13.67 1.88 13.29
CA THR A 189 -14.66 2.31 14.30
C THR A 189 -14.21 1.90 15.69
N HIS A 190 -14.85 2.45 16.73
CA HIS A 190 -14.64 1.98 18.10
C HIS A 190 -15.00 0.50 18.26
N GLN A 191 -16.07 0.04 17.62
CA GLN A 191 -16.48 -1.37 17.65
C GLN A 191 -15.38 -2.30 17.10
N VAL A 192 -14.71 -1.94 16.00
CA VAL A 192 -13.59 -2.72 15.45
C VAL A 192 -12.47 -2.85 16.49
N LEU A 193 -12.18 -1.77 17.22
CA LEU A 193 -11.16 -1.78 18.25
C LEU A 193 -11.59 -2.62 19.47
N ASP A 194 -12.84 -2.51 19.92
CA ASP A 194 -13.38 -3.27 21.04
C ASP A 194 -13.37 -4.77 20.75
N GLU A 195 -13.78 -5.17 19.54
CA GLU A 195 -13.72 -6.56 19.07
C GLU A 195 -12.28 -7.08 19.00
N ALA A 196 -11.34 -6.27 18.52
CA ALA A 196 -9.94 -6.63 18.45
C ALA A 196 -9.31 -6.78 19.85
N ALA A 197 -9.63 -5.90 20.79
CA ALA A 197 -9.18 -5.99 22.17
C ALA A 197 -9.75 -7.24 22.88
N GLY A 198 -11.05 -7.53 22.68
CA GLY A 198 -11.68 -8.74 23.21
C GLY A 198 -11.05 -10.02 22.64
N ARG A 199 -10.74 -10.03 21.34
CA ARG A 199 -10.01 -11.12 20.69
C ARG A 199 -8.62 -11.31 21.26
N LEU A 200 -7.86 -10.24 21.39
CA LEU A 200 -6.51 -10.27 21.97
C LEU A 200 -6.52 -10.88 23.37
N GLN A 201 -7.45 -10.46 24.22
CA GLN A 201 -7.57 -10.97 25.58
C GLN A 201 -7.94 -12.46 25.61
N ARG A 202 -8.82 -12.91 24.70
CA ARG A 202 -9.19 -14.33 24.58
C ARG A 202 -8.00 -15.18 24.17
N TRP A 203 -7.25 -14.74 23.16
CA TRP A 203 -6.06 -15.46 22.68
C TRP A 203 -5.01 -15.55 23.78
N ARG A 204 -4.71 -14.45 24.48
CA ARG A 204 -3.84 -14.45 25.67
C ARG A 204 -4.25 -15.48 26.71
N THR A 205 -5.54 -15.54 27.02
CA THR A 205 -6.07 -16.45 28.04
C THR A 205 -5.90 -17.90 27.60
N ALA A 206 -6.21 -18.21 26.35
CA ALA A 206 -6.05 -19.56 25.79
C ALA A 206 -4.59 -19.99 25.70
N THR A 207 -3.68 -19.09 25.28
CA THR A 207 -2.25 -19.41 25.14
C THR A 207 -1.48 -19.42 26.45
N ALA A 208 -2.09 -18.97 27.55
CA ALA A 208 -1.54 -19.06 28.91
C ALA A 208 -1.95 -20.34 29.66
N LEU A 209 -2.80 -21.19 29.07
CA LEU A 209 -3.17 -22.48 29.65
C LEU A 209 -1.96 -23.42 29.74
N PRO A 210 -1.92 -24.35 30.72
CA PRO A 210 -0.83 -25.32 30.83
C PRO A 210 -0.84 -26.38 29.72
N ALA A 211 -2.00 -26.63 29.10
CA ALA A 211 -2.18 -27.54 27.98
C ALA A 211 -3.42 -27.14 27.17
N GLY A 212 -3.46 -27.54 25.89
CA GLY A 212 -4.59 -27.30 25.00
C GLY A 212 -4.82 -28.44 24.00
N PRO A 213 -5.79 -28.30 23.09
CA PRO A 213 -5.94 -29.18 21.93
C PRO A 213 -4.71 -29.09 21.03
N ASP A 214 -4.39 -30.19 20.33
CA ASP A 214 -3.31 -30.23 19.34
C ASP A 214 -3.38 -29.01 18.39
N ALA A 215 -2.23 -28.35 18.22
CA ALA A 215 -2.14 -27.10 17.46
C ALA A 215 -1.77 -27.31 15.98
N ALA A 216 -1.45 -28.54 15.55
CA ALA A 216 -0.90 -28.77 14.22
C ALA A 216 -1.88 -28.38 13.10
N ASP A 217 -3.16 -28.75 13.25
CA ASP A 217 -4.18 -28.42 12.27
C ASP A 217 -4.45 -26.90 12.19
N VAL A 218 -4.61 -26.23 13.34
CA VAL A 218 -4.89 -24.77 13.33
C VAL A 218 -3.73 -23.98 12.73
N ILE A 219 -2.47 -24.33 13.02
CA ILE A 219 -1.30 -23.66 12.45
C ILE A 219 -1.22 -23.92 10.94
N ALA A 220 -1.50 -25.15 10.48
CA ALA A 220 -1.53 -25.48 9.07
C ALA A 220 -2.63 -24.70 8.32
N ARG A 221 -3.81 -24.55 8.93
CA ARG A 221 -4.92 -23.76 8.38
C ARG A 221 -4.59 -22.27 8.33
N VAL A 222 -4.01 -21.70 9.39
CA VAL A 222 -3.57 -20.29 9.40
C VAL A 222 -2.58 -20.03 8.27
N ARG A 223 -1.54 -20.87 8.10
CA ARG A 223 -0.59 -20.74 6.98
C ARG A 223 -1.28 -20.83 5.62
N ARG A 224 -2.24 -21.75 5.46
CA ARG A 224 -3.01 -21.91 4.22
C ARG A 224 -3.83 -20.67 3.90
N TYR A 225 -4.55 -20.11 4.87
CA TYR A 225 -5.38 -18.92 4.66
C TYR A 225 -4.53 -17.69 4.37
N LEU A 226 -3.41 -17.50 5.08
CA LEU A 226 -2.48 -16.41 4.76
C LEU A 226 -1.85 -16.56 3.37
N ALA A 227 -1.58 -17.79 2.91
CA ALA A 227 -1.08 -18.03 1.56
C ALA A 227 -2.14 -17.84 0.45
N ASP A 228 -3.42 -17.84 0.81
CA ASP A 228 -4.56 -17.61 -0.08
C ASP A 228 -4.94 -16.13 -0.08
N ASP A 229 -4.19 -15.32 -0.85
CA ASP A 229 -4.36 -13.85 -0.96
C ASP A 229 -4.44 -13.13 0.39
N LEU A 230 -3.69 -13.58 1.40
CA LEU A 230 -3.70 -12.99 2.75
C LEU A 230 -5.12 -12.97 3.37
N ASP A 231 -5.86 -14.10 3.32
CA ASP A 231 -7.18 -14.27 3.95
C ASP A 231 -7.08 -14.27 5.48
N THR A 232 -6.84 -13.08 6.03
CA THR A 232 -6.76 -12.82 7.46
C THR A 232 -8.08 -13.05 8.20
N PRO A 233 -9.28 -12.80 7.62
CA PRO A 233 -10.54 -13.17 8.27
C PRO A 233 -10.62 -14.68 8.60
N LYS A 234 -10.27 -15.56 7.64
CA LYS A 234 -10.28 -17.01 7.91
C LYS A 234 -9.17 -17.44 8.85
N ALA A 235 -7.98 -16.85 8.75
CA ALA A 235 -6.89 -17.13 9.68
C ALA A 235 -7.27 -16.77 11.13
N ILE A 236 -7.87 -15.59 11.32
CA ILE A 236 -8.37 -15.12 12.61
C ILE A 236 -9.49 -16.03 13.13
N ALA A 237 -10.45 -16.41 12.29
CA ALA A 237 -11.54 -17.30 12.69
C ALA A 237 -11.04 -18.70 13.11
N ALA A 238 -9.98 -19.21 12.46
CA ALA A 238 -9.37 -20.49 12.84
C ALA A 238 -8.72 -20.43 14.24
N LEU A 239 -8.02 -19.32 14.54
CA LEU A 239 -7.42 -19.08 15.85
C LEU A 239 -8.47 -18.81 16.93
N ASP A 240 -9.54 -18.07 16.60
CA ASP A 240 -10.70 -17.88 17.48
C ASP A 240 -11.33 -19.24 17.84
N GLY A 241 -11.50 -20.13 16.88
CA GLY A 241 -12.02 -21.49 17.11
C GLY A 241 -11.13 -22.31 18.04
N TRP A 242 -9.82 -22.37 17.79
CA TRP A 242 -8.89 -23.09 18.67
C TRP A 242 -8.86 -22.49 20.08
N ALA A 243 -8.88 -21.16 20.21
CA ALA A 243 -8.89 -20.49 21.51
C ALA A 243 -10.17 -20.81 22.30
N THR A 244 -11.34 -20.83 21.63
CA THR A 244 -12.59 -21.25 22.26
C THR A 244 -12.53 -22.71 22.72
N ASP A 245 -12.08 -23.63 21.85
CA ASP A 245 -12.01 -25.06 22.21
C ASP A 245 -11.06 -25.31 23.39
N ALA A 246 -9.91 -24.62 23.41
CA ALA A 246 -8.95 -24.71 24.50
C ALA A 246 -9.53 -24.21 25.83
N LEU A 247 -10.33 -23.14 25.81
CA LEU A 247 -10.94 -22.56 27.01
C LEU A 247 -12.15 -23.37 27.51
N GLU A 248 -12.95 -23.95 26.60
CA GLU A 248 -14.18 -24.67 26.96
C GLU A 248 -13.94 -26.16 27.29
N TYR A 249 -13.09 -26.83 26.50
CA TYR A 249 -12.90 -28.28 26.57
C TYR A 249 -11.50 -28.68 27.03
N GLY A 250 -10.55 -27.75 27.07
CA GLY A 250 -9.16 -28.01 27.43
C GLY A 250 -8.44 -28.91 26.41
N GLY A 251 -7.36 -29.53 26.86
CA GLY A 251 -6.65 -30.54 26.08
C GLY A 251 -5.44 -31.06 26.84
N HIS A 252 -4.67 -31.92 26.18
CA HIS A 252 -3.59 -32.69 26.83
C HIS A 252 -2.20 -32.34 26.26
N ASP A 253 -2.13 -31.48 25.24
CA ASP A 253 -0.86 -31.06 24.66
C ASP A 253 -0.32 -29.83 25.40
N GLU A 254 0.70 -30.04 26.22
CA GLU A 254 1.38 -29.00 26.98
C GLU A 254 2.14 -27.99 26.08
N SER A 255 2.45 -28.37 24.84
CA SER A 255 3.18 -27.53 23.88
C SER A 255 2.28 -26.68 22.99
N ALA A 256 0.99 -27.02 22.89
CA ALA A 256 0.05 -26.35 22.00
C ALA A 256 -0.14 -24.85 22.31
N PRO A 257 -0.34 -24.40 23.57
CA PRO A 257 -0.49 -22.98 23.90
C PRO A 257 0.70 -22.12 23.44
N THR A 258 1.92 -22.57 23.71
CA THR A 258 3.16 -21.90 23.27
C THR A 258 3.32 -21.93 21.75
N SER A 259 2.98 -23.04 21.11
CA SER A 259 3.06 -23.17 19.65
C SER A 259 2.10 -22.20 18.93
N VAL A 260 0.87 -22.05 19.45
CA VAL A 260 -0.11 -21.11 18.92
C VAL A 260 0.32 -19.67 19.17
N ALA A 261 0.80 -19.32 20.36
CA ALA A 261 1.33 -17.98 20.65
C ALA A 261 2.48 -17.61 19.70
N THR A 262 3.43 -18.53 19.51
CA THR A 262 4.57 -18.33 18.60
C THR A 262 4.11 -18.17 17.15
N ALA A 263 3.08 -18.91 16.72
CA ALA A 263 2.53 -18.77 15.38
C ALA A 263 1.80 -17.43 15.19
N ILE A 264 1.07 -16.94 16.20
CA ILE A 264 0.39 -15.64 16.19
C ILE A 264 1.42 -14.50 16.09
N ASP A 265 2.49 -14.55 16.88
CA ASP A 265 3.58 -13.58 16.79
C ASP A 265 4.27 -13.64 15.41
N ALA A 266 4.77 -14.82 15.02
CA ALA A 266 5.58 -14.95 13.81
C ALA A 266 4.82 -14.65 12.51
N LEU A 267 3.51 -14.96 12.44
CA LEU A 267 2.74 -14.86 11.20
C LEU A 267 1.86 -13.60 11.14
N LEU A 268 1.44 -13.04 12.27
CA LEU A 268 0.56 -11.87 12.33
C LEU A 268 1.23 -10.65 12.99
N GLY A 269 2.37 -10.84 13.65
CA GLY A 269 3.07 -9.78 14.40
C GLY A 269 2.26 -9.27 15.58
N VAL A 270 1.48 -10.16 16.21
CA VAL A 270 0.63 -9.86 17.36
C VAL A 270 1.29 -10.44 18.60
N ASP A 271 1.68 -9.57 19.52
CA ASP A 271 2.27 -9.94 20.81
C ASP A 271 1.15 -10.24 21.81
N LEU A 272 1.15 -11.46 22.36
CA LEU A 272 0.17 -11.98 23.33
C LEU A 272 0.71 -11.82 24.75
#